data_AF-A0A851IQD7-F1
#
_entry.id   AF-A0A851IQD7-F1
#
_cell.length_a   1.000
_cell.length_b   1.000
_cell.length_c   1.000
_cell.angle_alpha   90.00
_cell.angle_beta   90.00
_cell.angle_gamma   90.00
#
_symmetry.space_group_name_H-M   'P 1'
#
loop_
_entity.id
_entity.type
_entity.pdbx_description
1 polymer ?
#
loop_
_entity_poly.entity_id
_entity_poly.type
_entity_poly.pdbx_seq_one_letter_code
_entity_poly.pdbx_strand_id
1 'polypeptide(L)'
;MSEELEKRDAERPLRRRGRPKKATEAEQRTAAEEKTGRSAETKDVGPERPKRSSVRSKRTGGTESTEGRRRKAAAEGEVRSDPVQERAKTETTKAYRTGESHGEPAQERAAEKTPETSVEIETLSEEKQRARRRSAGKALAAALEEEKRQGSESVPEEHAPEQGGIPMQETAQNPAARTEEGAVTQGHDPDSKSVHGILEVMQDGFGFIRSENFLPGEQDVYVNPQMIRRYGLRTGDMIQGFSKSRNPQERYGALMYIETLNGLPLFKASRRVSFEKLTPIFPNERLHLEVEGEKTPTALRVLDLLAPIGKGQRGMIVSPPKAGKTTLLKQIAKAIVRNEPEMHLLILLIDERPEEVTDMKEEVEGGRVQVIYSTFDETPENHRRVAEMTIERAKRLVEQGEDVTILLDSITRLARAYNLTVTASGRTLSGGLDPAALHPPKRFFGAARNMREHGSLTILATALVDTGSRMDDVIYEEFKGTGNMELVLNRELQERRIFPAIDVLKSGTRRDDLLLSELEQSASDIIHRELLNEDRKNSVEELLTLFDRTENNRELCEFLVNRKPISSGTVSGSSGKGGSKLLVKINRQS
;
A
#
# COMPACT_ATOMS: atom_id res chain seq x y z
N MET A 1 -49.33 -3.89 -23.47
CA MET A 1 -49.97 -3.52 -24.74
C MET A 1 -48.90 -2.79 -25.52
N SER A 2 -48.47 -3.10 -26.73
CA SER A 2 -48.80 -4.08 -27.77
C SER A 2 -47.87 -3.64 -28.91
N GLU A 3 -46.75 -4.32 -29.14
CA GLU A 3 -46.58 -5.23 -30.29
C GLU A 3 -47.02 -4.63 -31.63
N GLU A 4 -46.05 -4.15 -32.42
CA GLU A 4 -46.09 -4.32 -33.88
C GLU A 4 -44.69 -4.27 -34.52
N LEU A 5 -44.23 -5.46 -34.94
CA LEU A 5 -43.56 -5.85 -36.19
C LEU A 5 -42.38 -4.99 -36.73
N GLU A 6 -41.10 -5.41 -36.74
CA GLU A 6 -40.40 -6.63 -37.25
C GLU A 6 -39.84 -6.48 -38.69
N LYS A 7 -38.67 -7.12 -38.93
CA LYS A 7 -37.95 -7.38 -40.20
C LYS A 7 -37.05 -6.30 -40.81
N ARG A 8 -35.73 -6.47 -40.61
CA ARG A 8 -34.72 -6.37 -41.69
C ARG A 8 -33.74 -7.53 -41.59
N ASP A 9 -33.48 -8.16 -42.73
CA ASP A 9 -32.85 -9.49 -42.83
C ASP A 9 -31.32 -9.48 -42.72
N ALA A 10 -30.79 -10.68 -42.46
CA ALA A 10 -29.37 -10.98 -42.44
C ALA A 10 -28.90 -11.58 -43.77
N GLU A 11 -27.76 -11.11 -44.30
CA GLU A 11 -27.03 -11.83 -45.36
C GLU A 11 -25.55 -12.00 -45.02
N ARG A 12 -25.10 -13.26 -44.98
CA ARG A 12 -23.69 -13.67 -45.04
C ARG A 12 -23.44 -14.32 -46.42
N PRO A 13 -22.41 -13.90 -47.18
CA PRO A 13 -22.01 -14.64 -48.37
C PRO A 13 -20.96 -15.73 -48.05
N LEU A 14 -21.21 -16.97 -48.50
CA LEU A 14 -20.28 -18.09 -48.42
C LEU A 14 -19.66 -18.41 -49.79
N ARG A 15 -18.33 -18.28 -49.88
CA ARG A 15 -17.36 -18.97 -50.76
C ARG A 15 -17.77 -19.35 -52.21
N ARG A 16 -16.97 -18.88 -53.17
CA ARG A 16 -16.60 -19.66 -54.38
C ARG A 16 -15.08 -19.73 -54.59
N ARG A 17 -14.63 -20.82 -55.22
CA ARG A 17 -13.22 -21.22 -55.43
C ARG A 17 -12.62 -20.58 -56.68
N GLY A 18 -11.34 -20.21 -56.62
CA GLY A 18 -10.46 -19.90 -57.76
C GLY A 18 -9.15 -20.70 -57.67
N ARG A 19 -8.55 -21.08 -58.80
CA ARG A 19 -7.49 -22.10 -58.92
C ARG A 19 -6.07 -21.47 -59.02
N PRO A 20 -5.00 -22.07 -58.46
CA PRO A 20 -3.64 -21.50 -58.48
C PRO A 20 -2.85 -21.85 -59.77
N LYS A 21 -1.70 -21.19 -59.97
CA LYS A 21 -0.71 -21.51 -61.02
C LYS A 21 0.58 -22.14 -60.44
N LYS A 22 1.13 -23.08 -61.22
CA LYS A 22 2.45 -23.78 -61.17
C LYS A 22 3.66 -22.85 -60.96
N ALA A 23 4.88 -23.29 -60.62
CA ALA A 23 5.49 -24.58 -60.17
C ALA A 23 6.88 -24.24 -59.53
N THR A 24 7.59 -25.12 -58.80
CA THR A 24 8.46 -26.21 -59.32
C THR A 24 8.61 -27.41 -58.35
N GLU A 25 9.11 -28.53 -58.90
CA GLU A 25 9.39 -29.84 -58.27
C GLU A 25 10.54 -29.78 -57.21
N ALA A 26 10.80 -30.78 -56.36
CA ALA A 26 10.82 -32.22 -56.62
C ALA A 26 10.68 -33.14 -55.37
N GLU A 27 9.96 -34.27 -55.56
CA GLU A 27 10.24 -35.66 -55.09
C GLU A 27 10.46 -36.00 -53.59
N GLN A 28 10.09 -37.18 -53.07
CA GLN A 28 9.15 -38.25 -53.48
C GLN A 28 8.84 -39.14 -52.25
N ARG A 29 7.57 -39.56 -52.07
CA ARG A 29 7.10 -40.93 -51.66
C ARG A 29 7.61 -41.56 -50.33
N THR A 30 6.83 -42.34 -49.56
CA THR A 30 5.46 -42.91 -49.68
C THR A 30 4.96 -43.24 -48.25
N ALA A 31 3.72 -42.90 -47.89
CA ALA A 31 2.55 -43.81 -47.78
C ALA A 31 2.71 -44.92 -46.71
N ALA A 32 1.92 -44.89 -45.63
CA ALA A 32 0.57 -45.48 -45.51
C ALA A 32 0.65 -46.86 -44.80
N GLU A 33 -0.32 -47.36 -44.01
CA GLU A 33 -1.65 -46.89 -43.60
C GLU A 33 -2.07 -47.65 -42.31
N GLU A 34 -3.16 -47.20 -41.64
CA GLU A 34 -4.26 -47.96 -40.99
C GLU A 34 -4.08 -49.43 -40.46
N LYS A 35 -4.79 -49.95 -39.43
CA LYS A 35 -5.93 -49.51 -38.60
C LYS A 35 -6.16 -50.52 -37.43
N THR A 36 -6.86 -50.06 -36.37
CA THR A 36 -7.83 -50.79 -35.49
C THR A 36 -7.54 -52.15 -34.81
N GLY A 37 -8.09 -52.31 -33.59
CA GLY A 37 -8.47 -53.61 -32.99
C GLY A 37 -7.66 -53.96 -31.73
N ARG A 38 -8.03 -53.55 -30.51
CA ARG A 38 -9.18 -53.93 -29.65
C ARG A 38 -8.99 -55.28 -28.94
N SER A 39 -9.16 -55.27 -27.60
CA SER A 39 -9.31 -56.43 -26.68
C SER A 39 -8.10 -57.38 -26.54
N ALA A 40 -7.86 -58.07 -25.42
CA ALA A 40 -8.31 -57.89 -24.03
C ALA A 40 -7.44 -58.77 -23.09
N GLU A 41 -7.49 -58.47 -21.79
CA GLU A 41 -7.34 -59.41 -20.66
C GLU A 41 -6.03 -60.23 -20.41
N THR A 42 -5.43 -59.88 -19.27
CA THR A 42 -5.05 -60.76 -18.13
C THR A 42 -3.65 -61.37 -17.99
N LYS A 43 -3.19 -61.27 -16.73
CA LYS A 43 -2.12 -62.00 -16.03
C LYS A 43 -0.69 -61.71 -16.53
N ASP A 44 0.13 -60.96 -15.79
CA ASP A 44 0.72 -61.25 -14.46
C ASP A 44 1.86 -62.29 -14.54
N VAL A 45 2.82 -62.22 -13.61
CA VAL A 45 4.16 -62.85 -13.62
C VAL A 45 5.22 -62.07 -14.42
N GLY A 46 6.05 -61.29 -13.71
CA GLY A 46 7.47 -61.09 -14.08
C GLY A 46 8.36 -62.09 -13.32
N PRO A 47 9.68 -61.88 -13.20
CA PRO A 47 10.53 -60.88 -13.88
C PRO A 47 11.84 -61.47 -14.44
N GLU A 48 12.34 -60.99 -15.59
CA GLU A 48 13.76 -61.22 -15.96
C GLU A 48 14.48 -59.97 -16.48
N ARG A 49 15.66 -59.76 -15.91
CA ARG A 49 16.78 -58.91 -16.32
C ARG A 49 17.99 -59.85 -16.44
N PRO A 50 19.16 -59.47 -16.99
CA PRO A 50 19.49 -58.31 -17.85
C PRO A 50 20.43 -58.68 -19.03
N LYS A 51 20.85 -57.69 -19.84
CA LYS A 51 22.22 -57.50 -20.40
C LYS A 51 22.26 -56.12 -21.11
N ARG A 52 23.21 -55.23 -20.76
CA ARG A 52 24.54 -54.98 -21.40
C ARG A 52 24.42 -54.39 -22.83
N SER A 53 25.19 -53.38 -23.26
CA SER A 53 26.37 -52.72 -22.62
C SER A 53 26.85 -51.49 -23.39
N SER A 54 27.72 -50.69 -22.72
CA SER A 54 28.75 -49.77 -23.29
C SER A 54 28.23 -48.51 -24.02
N VAL A 55 28.90 -47.35 -24.00
CA VAL A 55 30.35 -47.03 -24.05
C VAL A 55 30.68 -45.90 -23.04
N ARG A 56 31.56 -46.12 -22.03
CA ARG A 56 33.02 -45.78 -21.98
C ARG A 56 33.27 -44.25 -22.02
N SER A 57 33.82 -43.62 -20.98
CA SER A 57 35.29 -43.43 -20.74
C SER A 57 35.44 -42.23 -19.77
N LYS A 58 36.36 -42.10 -18.80
CA LYS A 58 37.45 -42.93 -18.22
C LYS A 58 37.91 -42.26 -16.90
N ARG A 59 38.30 -43.06 -15.90
CA ARG A 59 39.41 -42.84 -14.91
C ARG A 59 39.33 -41.59 -13.98
N THR A 60 39.83 -41.59 -12.74
CA THR A 60 40.54 -42.53 -11.83
C THR A 60 40.40 -41.92 -10.42
N GLY A 61 40.40 -42.63 -9.29
CA GLY A 61 40.55 -44.06 -9.01
C GLY A 61 41.02 -44.25 -7.56
N GLY A 62 40.51 -45.30 -6.89
CA GLY A 62 41.07 -45.92 -5.68
C GLY A 62 40.78 -45.19 -4.35
N THR A 63 40.40 -45.85 -3.26
CA THR A 63 40.19 -47.28 -2.93
C THR A 63 39.08 -47.34 -1.85
N GLU A 64 38.12 -48.28 -1.88
CA GLU A 64 38.12 -49.54 -1.08
C GLU A 64 38.45 -49.33 0.43
N SER A 65 37.80 -49.94 1.42
CA SER A 65 36.65 -50.87 1.53
C SER A 65 36.32 -51.03 3.05
N THR A 66 35.32 -51.77 3.59
CA THR A 66 34.17 -52.57 3.10
C THR A 66 33.14 -52.70 4.25
N GLU A 67 31.83 -52.77 3.95
CA GLU A 67 30.86 -53.73 4.56
C GLU A 67 30.53 -53.61 6.08
N GLY A 68 29.40 -54.09 6.63
CA GLY A 68 28.20 -54.67 6.03
C GLY A 68 27.20 -55.23 7.05
N ARG A 69 26.17 -54.44 7.38
CA ARG A 69 24.77 -54.85 7.65
C ARG A 69 24.44 -56.13 8.47
N ARG A 70 23.69 -55.88 9.57
CA ARG A 70 22.48 -56.60 10.04
C ARG A 70 22.56 -58.07 10.48
N ARG A 71 21.97 -58.34 11.66
CA ARG A 71 20.91 -59.36 11.87
C ARG A 71 19.98 -58.96 13.03
N LYS A 72 18.76 -59.55 13.08
CA LYS A 72 17.69 -59.31 14.07
C LYS A 72 17.34 -60.64 14.78
N ALA A 73 17.13 -60.59 16.09
CA ALA A 73 16.25 -61.42 16.96
C ALA A 73 16.28 -60.72 18.35
N ALA A 74 15.20 -60.34 19.05
CA ALA A 74 14.10 -61.14 19.64
C ALA A 74 14.62 -62.18 20.67
N ALA A 75 14.17 -62.23 21.93
CA ALA A 75 13.34 -61.34 22.77
C ALA A 75 13.56 -61.73 24.28
N GLU A 76 12.86 -61.07 25.22
CA GLU A 76 12.71 -61.37 26.69
C GLU A 76 13.48 -60.49 27.71
N GLY A 77 12.88 -60.31 28.91
CA GLY A 77 13.62 -60.17 30.17
C GLY A 77 13.78 -58.79 30.83
N GLU A 78 12.82 -58.43 31.69
CA GLU A 78 12.89 -57.61 32.92
C GLU A 78 14.03 -56.57 33.22
N VAL A 79 13.58 -55.35 33.57
CA VAL A 79 13.92 -54.56 34.77
C VAL A 79 15.39 -54.52 35.27
N ARG A 80 16.12 -53.44 34.94
CA ARG A 80 16.75 -52.50 35.92
C ARG A 80 17.45 -51.30 35.27
N SER A 81 17.57 -50.23 36.06
CA SER A 81 18.42 -49.04 35.85
C SER A 81 19.92 -49.41 35.96
N ASP A 82 20.91 -48.64 35.52
CA ASP A 82 21.09 -47.17 35.53
C ASP A 82 21.89 -46.61 34.32
N PRO A 83 21.82 -45.29 34.06
CA PRO A 83 22.73 -44.60 33.13
C PRO A 83 24.12 -44.32 33.74
N VAL A 84 25.09 -44.08 32.87
CA VAL A 84 26.52 -43.90 33.22
C VAL A 84 26.79 -42.58 33.97
N GLN A 85 27.24 -42.71 35.22
CA GLN A 85 28.02 -41.70 35.95
C GLN A 85 29.45 -41.62 35.38
N GLU A 86 30.01 -40.44 35.08
CA GLU A 86 30.59 -39.47 36.04
C GLU A 86 31.91 -39.95 36.67
N ARG A 87 32.96 -39.11 36.59
CA ARG A 87 34.09 -39.01 37.54
C ARG A 87 34.92 -37.75 37.19
N ALA A 88 35.40 -36.93 38.15
CA ALA A 88 35.11 -36.90 39.58
C ALA A 88 35.74 -35.67 40.28
N LYS A 89 35.00 -35.15 41.30
CA LYS A 89 35.49 -34.59 42.59
C LYS A 89 36.24 -33.22 42.54
N THR A 90 36.19 -32.38 43.59
CA THR A 90 35.87 -32.65 45.02
C THR A 90 35.07 -31.51 45.70
N GLU A 91 34.43 -31.85 46.83
CA GLU A 91 33.52 -31.09 47.70
C GLU A 91 34.24 -30.00 48.56
N THR A 92 33.60 -29.07 49.32
CA THR A 92 32.69 -29.30 50.48
C THR A 92 31.84 -28.11 50.97
N THR A 93 30.59 -28.43 51.38
CA THR A 93 29.72 -27.88 52.48
C THR A 93 29.48 -26.36 52.66
N LYS A 94 28.26 -25.76 52.72
CA LYS A 94 26.91 -26.02 53.34
C LYS A 94 26.67 -25.32 54.70
N ALA A 95 25.62 -24.45 54.80
CA ALA A 95 24.54 -24.48 55.82
C ALA A 95 23.63 -23.20 55.87
N TYR A 96 22.28 -23.39 55.80
CA TYR A 96 21.18 -22.83 56.65
C TYR A 96 21.16 -21.36 57.17
N ARG A 97 20.02 -20.66 57.46
CA ARG A 97 18.56 -20.74 57.14
C ARG A 97 17.89 -19.40 57.58
N THR A 98 16.73 -19.09 57.02
CA THR A 98 15.62 -18.18 57.47
C THR A 98 15.66 -17.51 58.87
N GLY A 99 15.29 -16.22 58.95
CA GLY A 99 14.86 -15.52 60.18
C GLY A 99 14.32 -14.10 59.91
N GLU A 100 13.29 -13.67 60.65
CA GLU A 100 12.57 -12.39 60.47
C GLU A 100 13.03 -11.27 61.45
N SER A 101 12.52 -10.06 61.20
CA SER A 101 12.16 -9.00 62.17
C SER A 101 13.09 -7.79 62.43
N HIS A 102 12.46 -6.62 62.31
CA HIS A 102 12.61 -5.32 63.00
C HIS A 102 13.95 -4.81 63.56
N GLY A 103 14.23 -3.53 63.28
CA GLY A 103 14.77 -2.59 64.29
C GLY A 103 16.03 -1.81 63.90
N GLU A 104 15.90 -0.49 63.82
CA GLU A 104 16.99 0.50 63.97
C GLU A 104 17.56 0.47 65.42
N PRO A 105 18.66 1.17 65.82
CA PRO A 105 19.29 2.31 65.12
C PRO A 105 20.84 2.48 65.21
N ALA A 106 21.31 3.46 64.41
CA ALA A 106 22.34 4.48 64.72
C ALA A 106 23.87 4.15 64.78
N GLN A 107 24.61 5.15 64.27
CA GLN A 107 26.02 5.52 64.50
C GLN A 107 27.15 4.60 63.98
N GLU A 108 28.31 5.10 63.57
CA GLU A 108 28.74 6.41 63.01
C GLU A 108 30.17 6.24 62.47
N ARG A 109 30.55 7.03 61.44
CA ARG A 109 31.91 7.34 60.90
C ARG A 109 32.14 6.89 59.46
N ALA A 110 31.81 7.81 58.55
CA ALA A 110 32.44 7.90 57.24
C ALA A 110 33.15 9.25 57.13
N ALA A 111 34.43 9.25 56.79
CA ALA A 111 35.21 10.46 56.51
C ALA A 111 35.67 10.44 55.05
N GLU A 112 35.31 11.50 54.34
CA GLU A 112 35.90 12.06 53.12
C GLU A 112 36.29 11.12 51.95
N LYS A 113 35.57 11.28 50.83
CA LYS A 113 36.13 11.95 49.63
C LYS A 113 35.01 12.46 48.71
N THR A 114 35.12 13.71 48.30
CA THR A 114 34.21 14.41 47.37
C THR A 114 34.57 14.16 45.90
N PRO A 115 33.60 14.28 44.98
CA PRO A 115 33.86 14.45 43.55
C PRO A 115 33.28 15.78 43.01
N GLU A 116 34.12 16.80 42.88
CA GLU A 116 33.82 18.02 42.10
C GLU A 116 34.58 17.99 40.77
N THR A 117 34.00 17.48 39.67
CA THR A 117 34.58 17.67 38.32
C THR A 117 33.62 17.48 37.12
N SER A 118 32.30 17.36 37.33
CA SER A 118 31.34 17.07 36.24
C SER A 118 30.54 18.27 35.71
N VAL A 119 30.52 19.41 36.41
CA VAL A 119 29.58 20.53 36.11
C VAL A 119 30.21 21.62 35.22
N GLU A 120 31.53 21.77 35.18
CA GLU A 120 32.20 22.84 34.41
C GLU A 120 32.34 22.58 32.91
N ILE A 121 32.13 21.33 32.45
CA ILE A 121 32.36 20.97 31.04
C ILE A 121 31.15 21.30 30.15
N GLU A 122 29.92 21.23 30.68
CA GLU A 122 28.71 21.52 29.90
C GLU A 122 28.54 23.03 29.64
N THR A 123 28.78 23.88 30.65
CA THR A 123 28.62 25.35 30.56
C THR A 123 29.54 26.00 29.53
N LEU A 124 30.80 25.55 29.45
CA LEU A 124 31.78 26.01 28.46
C LEU A 124 31.43 25.62 27.02
N SER A 125 30.59 24.59 26.83
CA SER A 125 30.17 24.13 25.50
C SER A 125 29.06 25.02 24.91
N GLU A 126 28.11 25.47 25.75
CA GLU A 126 26.98 26.29 25.34
C GLU A 126 27.40 27.73 25.00
N GLU A 127 28.31 28.33 25.78
CA GLU A 127 28.82 29.69 25.50
C GLU A 127 29.52 29.78 24.14
N LYS A 128 30.32 28.75 23.77
CA LYS A 128 30.97 28.66 22.45
C LYS A 128 29.95 28.56 21.30
N GLN A 129 28.86 27.83 21.48
CA GLN A 129 27.79 27.77 20.47
C GLN A 129 27.01 29.10 20.38
N ARG A 130 26.75 29.75 21.51
CA ARG A 130 26.06 31.04 21.57
C ARG A 130 26.88 32.17 20.93
N ALA A 131 28.20 32.17 21.12
CA ALA A 131 29.13 33.08 20.46
C ALA A 131 29.15 32.88 18.93
N ARG A 132 29.21 31.63 18.44
CA ARG A 132 29.15 31.31 16.99
C ARG A 132 27.83 31.75 16.33
N ARG A 133 26.69 31.57 17.00
CA ARG A 133 25.40 32.07 16.48
C ARG A 133 25.36 33.61 16.39
N ARG A 134 26.00 34.30 17.35
CA ARG A 134 26.03 35.77 17.41
C ARG A 134 26.98 36.39 16.37
N SER A 135 28.06 35.72 15.98
CA SER A 135 28.91 36.17 14.85
C SER A 135 28.25 35.90 13.50
N ALA A 136 27.59 34.75 13.31
CA ALA A 136 26.85 34.44 12.08
C ALA A 136 25.71 35.45 11.83
N GLY A 137 24.96 35.84 12.87
CA GLY A 137 23.92 36.87 12.76
C GLY A 137 24.46 38.25 12.35
N LYS A 138 25.66 38.64 12.80
CA LYS A 138 26.31 39.89 12.38
C LYS A 138 26.77 39.85 10.92
N ALA A 139 27.28 38.70 10.45
CA ALA A 139 27.68 38.54 9.05
C ALA A 139 26.46 38.62 8.09
N LEU A 140 25.34 38.00 8.48
CA LEU A 140 24.10 38.05 7.69
C LEU A 140 23.48 39.45 7.64
N ALA A 141 23.53 40.21 8.75
CA ALA A 141 23.07 41.60 8.78
C ALA A 141 23.90 42.52 7.89
N ALA A 142 25.23 42.36 7.87
CA ALA A 142 26.12 43.15 7.01
C ALA A 142 25.87 42.89 5.51
N ALA A 143 25.65 41.63 5.12
CA ALA A 143 25.33 41.28 3.73
C ALA A 143 24.01 41.91 3.24
N LEU A 144 22.99 42.00 4.11
CA LEU A 144 21.70 42.63 3.80
C LEU A 144 21.76 44.16 3.73
N GLU A 145 22.75 44.81 4.35
CA GLU A 145 23.01 46.25 4.18
C GLU A 145 23.79 46.57 2.90
N GLU A 146 24.62 45.64 2.43
CA GLU A 146 25.39 45.79 1.19
C GLU A 146 24.49 45.63 -0.06
N GLU A 147 23.54 44.69 -0.03
CA GLU A 147 22.53 44.49 -1.08
C GLU A 147 21.58 45.71 -1.22
N LYS A 148 21.29 46.41 -0.11
CA LYS A 148 20.52 47.67 -0.12
C LYS A 148 21.28 48.88 -0.68
N ARG A 149 22.62 48.81 -0.79
CA ARG A 149 23.46 49.91 -1.32
C ARG A 149 23.67 49.84 -2.83
N GLN A 150 23.32 48.74 -3.48
CA GLN A 150 23.44 48.58 -4.94
C GLN A 150 22.09 48.79 -5.68
N GLY A 151 21.02 49.14 -4.97
CA GLY A 151 19.68 49.36 -5.50
C GLY A 151 19.25 50.84 -5.56
N SER A 152 20.08 51.74 -6.09
CA SER A 152 19.70 53.15 -6.29
C SER A 152 20.39 53.79 -7.50
N GLU A 153 19.86 53.53 -8.69
CA GLU A 153 20.04 54.42 -9.86
C GLU A 153 18.69 54.97 -10.32
N SER A 154 18.72 56.21 -10.79
CA SER A 154 17.58 57.10 -10.95
C SER A 154 16.89 57.02 -12.31
N VAL A 155 15.56 57.13 -12.33
CA VAL A 155 14.79 57.53 -13.52
C VAL A 155 14.38 59.00 -13.35
N PRO A 156 14.59 59.91 -14.33
CA PRO A 156 14.24 61.32 -14.20
C PRO A 156 12.72 61.56 -14.34
N GLU A 157 12.21 62.51 -13.57
CA GLU A 157 10.91 63.15 -13.84
C GLU A 157 11.03 64.12 -15.02
N GLU A 158 10.02 64.17 -15.89
CA GLU A 158 9.90 65.21 -16.92
C GLU A 158 8.62 66.02 -16.69
N HIS A 159 8.76 67.35 -16.68
CA HIS A 159 7.69 68.27 -16.32
C HIS A 159 6.67 68.49 -17.46
N ALA A 160 5.39 68.60 -17.07
CA ALA A 160 4.35 69.11 -17.94
C ALA A 160 4.47 70.64 -18.18
N PRO A 161 3.86 71.14 -19.27
CA PRO A 161 3.24 72.46 -19.26
C PRO A 161 1.73 72.36 -19.52
N GLU A 162 0.94 73.10 -18.73
CA GLU A 162 -0.46 73.38 -19.04
C GLU A 162 -0.59 74.41 -20.17
N GLN A 163 -1.67 74.34 -20.98
CA GLN A 163 -2.75 75.35 -20.98
C GLN A 163 -3.72 75.19 -22.17
N GLY A 164 -5.03 75.33 -21.87
CA GLY A 164 -5.99 76.00 -22.76
C GLY A 164 -7.07 75.15 -23.46
N GLY A 165 -8.34 75.44 -23.16
CA GLY A 165 -9.45 75.30 -24.14
C GLY A 165 -10.56 74.29 -23.84
N ILE A 166 -11.61 74.74 -23.16
CA ILE A 166 -12.98 74.16 -23.13
C ILE A 166 -13.73 74.75 -24.35
N PRO A 167 -14.54 74.02 -25.15
CA PRO A 167 -15.81 73.49 -24.66
C PRO A 167 -16.32 72.12 -25.16
N MET A 168 -17.23 71.57 -24.35
CA MET A 168 -18.12 70.46 -24.68
C MET A 168 -18.99 70.76 -25.90
N GLN A 169 -19.32 69.72 -26.66
CA GLN A 169 -20.59 69.65 -27.38
C GLN A 169 -21.17 68.25 -27.26
N GLU A 170 -22.41 68.15 -26.76
CA GLU A 170 -23.16 66.90 -26.70
C GLU A 170 -23.53 66.43 -28.11
N THR A 171 -23.39 65.14 -28.40
CA THR A 171 -24.34 64.48 -29.31
C THR A 171 -24.48 63.01 -28.93
N ALA A 172 -25.66 62.65 -28.45
CA ALA A 172 -26.01 61.26 -28.24
C ALA A 172 -26.28 60.57 -29.59
N GLN A 173 -25.70 59.39 -29.82
CA GLN A 173 -26.27 58.38 -30.71
C GLN A 173 -25.67 56.99 -30.45
N ASN A 174 -26.51 56.12 -29.90
CA ASN A 174 -26.32 54.68 -29.87
C ASN A 174 -26.74 54.13 -31.24
N PRO A 175 -26.00 53.20 -31.87
CA PRO A 175 -26.72 52.01 -32.32
C PRO A 175 -25.95 50.68 -32.24
N ALA A 176 -26.74 49.66 -31.90
CA ALA A 176 -26.67 48.30 -32.45
C ALA A 176 -25.40 47.45 -32.20
N ALA A 177 -25.51 46.65 -31.13
CA ALA A 177 -25.40 45.19 -31.19
C ALA A 177 -24.57 44.57 -32.34
N ARG A 178 -23.35 44.12 -32.00
CA ARG A 178 -22.71 42.98 -32.66
C ARG A 178 -22.58 41.84 -31.68
N THR A 179 -23.20 40.72 -32.02
CA THR A 179 -23.10 39.46 -31.29
C THR A 179 -21.71 38.87 -31.52
N GLU A 180 -20.78 39.09 -30.60
CA GLU A 180 -19.48 38.40 -30.62
C GLU A 180 -19.59 37.06 -29.89
N GLU A 181 -20.26 36.08 -30.51
CA GLU A 181 -19.99 34.66 -30.27
C GLU A 181 -18.67 34.26 -30.96
N GLY A 182 -17.60 34.94 -30.56
CA GLY A 182 -16.22 34.66 -30.96
C GLY A 182 -15.59 33.68 -29.98
N ALA A 183 -15.98 32.40 -30.05
CA ALA A 183 -15.26 31.35 -29.34
C ALA A 183 -13.81 31.32 -29.84
N VAL A 184 -12.87 31.77 -29.01
CA VAL A 184 -11.44 31.82 -29.34
C VAL A 184 -10.86 30.40 -29.33
N THR A 185 -11.12 29.65 -30.40
CA THR A 185 -10.33 28.47 -30.74
C THR A 185 -8.94 28.95 -31.13
N GLN A 186 -8.03 29.00 -30.14
CA GLN A 186 -6.61 29.17 -30.40
C GLN A 186 -6.18 28.08 -31.38
N GLY A 187 -5.78 28.48 -32.59
CA GLY A 187 -5.40 27.54 -33.65
C GLY A 187 -4.30 26.61 -33.16
N HIS A 188 -4.64 25.34 -32.96
CA HIS A 188 -3.66 24.34 -32.59
C HIS A 188 -2.75 24.11 -33.80
N ASP A 189 -1.44 24.15 -33.56
CA ASP A 189 -0.44 23.77 -34.56
C ASP A 189 -0.75 22.33 -35.03
N PRO A 190 -0.87 22.07 -36.35
CA PRO A 190 -1.19 20.73 -36.85
C PRO A 190 -0.17 19.65 -36.44
N ASP A 191 1.05 20.03 -36.05
CA ASP A 191 2.07 19.10 -35.52
C ASP A 191 2.03 18.94 -33.98
N SER A 192 1.06 19.56 -33.30
CA SER A 192 0.90 19.45 -31.84
C SER A 192 0.23 18.13 -31.43
N LYS A 193 0.78 17.48 -30.40
CA LYS A 193 0.25 16.24 -29.83
C LYS A 193 -0.26 16.49 -28.42
N SER A 194 -1.49 16.06 -28.15
CA SER A 194 -2.03 16.05 -26.78
C SER A 194 -1.21 15.11 -25.89
N VAL A 195 -0.95 15.54 -24.66
CA VAL A 195 -0.14 14.86 -23.66
C VAL A 195 -0.92 14.83 -22.35
N HIS A 196 -0.95 13.66 -21.74
CA HIS A 196 -1.45 13.47 -20.38
C HIS A 196 -0.49 12.56 -19.62
N GLY A 197 -0.04 12.98 -18.45
CA GLY A 197 0.85 12.16 -17.63
C GLY A 197 1.39 12.90 -16.41
N ILE A 198 2.19 12.18 -15.61
CA ILE A 198 2.70 12.67 -14.33
C ILE A 198 4.05 13.36 -14.49
N LEU A 199 4.22 14.56 -13.93
CA LEU A 199 5.49 15.27 -13.92
C LEU A 199 6.46 14.61 -12.93
N GLU A 200 7.66 14.33 -13.41
CA GLU A 200 8.85 14.08 -12.59
C GLU A 200 9.85 15.22 -12.82
N VAL A 201 10.23 15.93 -11.75
CA VAL A 201 11.28 16.95 -11.79
C VAL A 201 12.63 16.31 -11.42
N MET A 202 13.60 16.44 -12.32
CA MET A 202 14.97 15.93 -12.15
C MET A 202 15.81 16.85 -11.25
N GLN A 203 16.95 16.35 -10.76
CA GLN A 203 17.84 17.11 -9.87
C GLN A 203 18.35 18.43 -10.50
N ASP A 204 18.58 18.43 -11.82
CA ASP A 204 19.01 19.61 -12.59
C ASP A 204 17.87 20.64 -12.84
N GLY A 205 16.66 20.35 -12.35
CA GLY A 205 15.51 21.27 -12.39
C GLY A 205 14.70 21.29 -13.68
N PHE A 206 15.07 20.52 -14.70
CA PHE A 206 14.17 20.16 -15.80
C PHE A 206 13.29 18.97 -15.40
N GLY A 207 12.26 18.66 -16.18
CA GLY A 207 11.38 17.53 -15.88
C GLY A 207 10.95 16.74 -17.10
N PHE A 208 10.29 15.61 -16.84
CA PHE A 208 9.61 14.79 -17.83
C PHE A 208 8.19 14.51 -17.39
N ILE A 209 7.24 14.58 -18.32
CA ILE A 209 5.92 13.98 -18.15
C ILE A 209 6.05 12.50 -18.48
N ARG A 210 5.81 11.64 -17.49
CA ARG A 210 5.78 10.17 -17.64
C ARG A 210 4.37 9.74 -18.05
N SER A 211 4.27 9.14 -19.23
CA SER A 211 2.99 8.70 -19.81
C SER A 211 2.65 7.25 -19.45
N GLU A 212 3.66 6.42 -19.19
CA GLU A 212 3.50 4.96 -19.02
C GLU A 212 3.78 4.55 -17.57
N ASN A 213 2.73 4.29 -16.78
CA ASN A 213 2.80 3.67 -15.44
C ASN A 213 3.84 4.33 -14.47
N PHE A 214 4.03 5.64 -14.62
CA PHE A 214 4.99 6.49 -13.88
C PHE A 214 6.48 6.10 -14.05
N LEU A 215 6.80 5.23 -15.01
CA LEU A 215 8.16 4.84 -15.37
C LEU A 215 8.69 5.68 -16.55
N PRO A 216 10.02 5.75 -16.77
CA PRO A 216 10.59 6.40 -17.95
C PRO A 216 10.25 5.63 -19.24
N GLY A 217 9.51 6.26 -20.15
CA GLY A 217 9.11 5.70 -21.45
C GLY A 217 9.78 6.40 -22.65
N GLU A 218 9.54 5.89 -23.85
CA GLU A 218 9.93 6.58 -25.09
C GLU A 218 8.98 7.72 -25.46
N GLN A 219 7.74 7.66 -24.97
CA GLN A 219 6.68 8.67 -25.16
C GLN A 219 6.71 9.79 -24.09
N ASP A 220 7.79 9.89 -23.32
CA ASP A 220 7.94 10.93 -22.31
C ASP A 220 8.16 12.31 -22.96
N VAL A 221 7.65 13.34 -22.29
CA VAL A 221 7.68 14.72 -22.81
C VAL A 221 8.53 15.61 -21.91
N TYR A 222 9.54 16.24 -22.49
CA TYR A 222 10.44 17.15 -21.81
C TYR A 222 9.72 18.43 -21.37
N VAL A 223 9.98 18.85 -20.13
CA VAL A 223 9.45 20.07 -19.51
C VAL A 223 10.59 21.01 -19.14
N ASN A 224 10.57 22.20 -19.73
CA ASN A 224 11.56 23.25 -19.51
C ASN A 224 11.54 23.75 -18.04
N PRO A 225 12.71 23.88 -17.36
CA PRO A 225 12.82 24.45 -16.00
C PRO A 225 12.08 25.77 -15.79
N GLN A 226 12.03 26.63 -16.82
CA GLN A 226 11.32 27.92 -16.76
C GLN A 226 9.80 27.73 -16.61
N MET A 227 9.20 26.72 -17.25
CA MET A 227 7.77 26.41 -17.05
C MET A 227 7.51 25.87 -15.64
N ILE A 228 8.38 24.96 -15.17
CA ILE A 228 8.30 24.38 -13.82
C ILE A 228 8.31 25.49 -12.76
N ARG A 229 9.27 26.42 -12.87
CA ARG A 229 9.36 27.58 -11.97
C ARG A 229 8.19 28.55 -12.12
N ARG A 230 7.79 28.90 -13.35
CA ARG A 230 6.71 29.87 -13.63
C ARG A 230 5.35 29.43 -13.10
N TYR A 231 5.02 28.14 -13.20
CA TYR A 231 3.73 27.60 -12.79
C TYR A 231 3.75 26.89 -11.43
N GLY A 232 4.90 26.85 -10.73
CA GLY A 232 5.03 26.19 -9.43
C GLY A 232 4.79 24.69 -9.48
N LEU A 233 5.21 24.06 -10.59
CA LEU A 233 5.03 22.62 -10.81
C LEU A 233 5.95 21.82 -9.90
N ARG A 234 5.48 20.66 -9.44
CA ARG A 234 6.23 19.74 -8.56
C ARG A 234 6.10 18.31 -9.07
N THR A 235 7.05 17.45 -8.71
CA THR A 235 6.93 16.01 -8.94
C THR A 235 5.58 15.50 -8.39
N GLY A 236 4.91 14.63 -9.14
CA GLY A 236 3.58 14.13 -8.82
C GLY A 236 2.42 14.87 -9.48
N ASP A 237 2.65 16.03 -10.12
CA ASP A 237 1.60 16.78 -10.79
C ASP A 237 1.17 16.08 -12.09
N MET A 238 -0.12 15.79 -12.23
CA MET A 238 -0.68 15.31 -13.48
C MET A 238 -0.90 16.50 -14.43
N ILE A 239 -0.18 16.52 -15.54
CA ILE A 239 -0.25 17.58 -16.55
C ILE A 239 -1.10 17.08 -17.72
N GLN A 240 -2.03 17.92 -18.16
CA GLN A 240 -2.66 17.81 -19.48
C GLN A 240 -2.28 19.03 -20.32
N GLY A 241 -1.92 18.82 -21.57
CA GLY A 241 -1.52 19.90 -22.46
C GLY A 241 -1.03 19.40 -23.82
N PHE A 242 -0.24 20.22 -24.50
CA PHE A 242 0.22 19.95 -25.86
C PHE A 242 1.74 19.97 -25.95
N SER A 243 2.31 18.96 -26.60
CA SER A 243 3.72 18.89 -26.95
C SER A 243 3.95 19.14 -28.43
N LYS A 244 5.12 19.67 -28.75
CA LYS A 244 5.64 19.69 -30.11
C LYS A 244 6.01 18.27 -30.52
N SER A 245 5.68 17.88 -31.75
CA SER A 245 6.24 16.67 -32.35
C SER A 245 7.78 16.69 -32.29
N ARG A 246 8.34 15.60 -31.76
CA ARG A 246 9.78 15.37 -31.59
C ARG A 246 10.54 15.57 -32.91
N ASN A 247 11.53 16.46 -32.93
CA ASN A 247 12.43 16.57 -34.08
C ASN A 247 13.25 15.25 -34.23
N PRO A 248 13.63 14.81 -35.45
CA PRO A 248 14.39 13.56 -35.63
C PRO A 248 15.72 13.47 -34.86
N GLN A 249 16.31 14.62 -34.52
CA GLN A 249 17.55 14.75 -33.75
C GLN A 249 17.34 14.73 -32.22
N GLU A 250 16.13 15.01 -31.76
CA GLU A 250 15.76 15.01 -30.34
C GLU A 250 15.34 13.60 -29.91
N ARG A 251 15.45 13.29 -28.62
CA ARG A 251 14.98 12.00 -28.07
C ARG A 251 13.51 12.03 -27.62
N TYR A 252 13.05 13.20 -27.16
CA TYR A 252 11.74 13.41 -26.54
C TYR A 252 11.05 14.62 -27.18
N GLY A 253 9.72 14.64 -27.19
CA GLY A 253 8.96 15.85 -27.54
C GLY A 253 9.08 16.89 -26.43
N ALA A 254 8.93 18.18 -26.76
CA ALA A 254 8.94 19.27 -25.77
C ALA A 254 7.52 19.76 -25.49
N LEU A 255 7.17 19.95 -24.22
CA LEU A 255 5.91 20.56 -23.81
C LEU A 255 5.86 22.02 -24.31
N MET A 256 4.77 22.39 -25.00
CA MET A 256 4.54 23.76 -25.50
C MET A 256 3.64 24.54 -24.54
N TYR A 257 2.52 23.93 -24.13
CA TYR A 257 1.48 24.58 -23.33
C TYR A 257 0.81 23.57 -22.37
N ILE A 258 0.41 24.05 -21.19
CA ILE A 258 -0.35 23.28 -20.20
C ILE A 258 -1.78 23.78 -20.21
N GLU A 259 -2.73 22.87 -20.44
CA GLU A 259 -4.16 23.14 -20.40
C GLU A 259 -4.69 23.05 -18.97
N THR A 260 -4.47 21.91 -18.30
CA THR A 260 -4.86 21.70 -16.90
C THR A 260 -3.75 21.07 -16.07
N LEU A 261 -3.82 21.29 -14.77
CA LEU A 261 -2.92 20.74 -13.77
C LEU A 261 -3.76 20.02 -12.70
N ASN A 262 -3.64 18.70 -12.64
CA ASN A 262 -4.47 17.80 -11.84
C ASN A 262 -5.97 17.97 -12.11
N GLY A 263 -6.37 18.20 -13.37
CA GLY A 263 -7.76 18.46 -13.75
C GLY A 263 -8.27 19.87 -13.44
N LEU A 264 -7.49 20.72 -12.76
CA LEU A 264 -7.83 22.10 -12.47
C LEU A 264 -7.11 23.09 -13.40
N PRO A 265 -7.70 24.27 -13.69
CA PRO A 265 -7.00 25.34 -14.39
C PRO A 265 -5.75 25.82 -13.63
N LEU A 266 -4.68 26.13 -14.37
CA LEU A 266 -3.37 26.55 -13.85
C LEU A 266 -3.44 27.61 -12.74
N PHE A 267 -4.34 28.59 -12.85
CA PHE A 267 -4.45 29.69 -11.89
C PHE A 267 -4.87 29.26 -10.48
N LYS A 268 -5.58 28.13 -10.33
CA LYS A 268 -5.95 27.57 -9.02
C LYS A 268 -4.74 26.91 -8.36
N ALA A 269 -3.96 26.15 -9.14
CA ALA A 269 -2.85 25.36 -8.62
C ALA A 269 -1.67 26.19 -8.07
N SER A 270 -1.49 27.43 -8.54
CA SER A 270 -0.47 28.35 -8.02
C SER A 270 -0.68 28.78 -6.56
N ARG A 271 -1.91 28.63 -6.02
CA ARG A 271 -2.28 29.05 -4.66
C ARG A 271 -2.28 27.93 -3.62
N ARG A 272 -2.04 26.68 -4.03
CA ARG A 272 -2.13 25.52 -3.12
C ARG A 272 -1.05 25.54 -2.05
N VAL A 273 -1.43 25.17 -0.84
CA VAL A 273 -0.49 24.99 0.28
C VAL A 273 0.39 23.76 -0.01
N SER A 274 1.57 23.67 0.62
CA SER A 274 2.41 22.47 0.52
C SER A 274 1.92 21.41 1.49
N PHE A 275 1.95 20.13 1.09
CA PHE A 275 1.51 19.00 1.92
C PHE A 275 2.15 18.97 3.31
N GLU A 276 3.42 19.37 3.41
CA GLU A 276 4.17 19.40 4.68
C GLU A 276 3.84 20.61 5.58
N LYS A 277 2.99 21.54 5.12
CA LYS A 277 2.48 22.69 5.90
C LYS A 277 1.03 22.52 6.37
N LEU A 278 0.33 21.49 5.89
CA LEU A 278 -1.04 21.17 6.33
C LEU A 278 -1.00 20.55 7.74
N THR A 279 -2.04 20.80 8.55
CA THR A 279 -2.03 20.40 9.96
C THR A 279 -2.57 18.99 10.13
N PRO A 280 -1.75 17.99 10.53
CA PRO A 280 -2.23 16.63 10.77
C PRO A 280 -3.21 16.59 11.95
N ILE A 281 -4.30 15.85 11.77
CA ILE A 281 -5.24 15.46 12.83
C ILE A 281 -5.48 13.94 12.78
N PHE A 282 -6.17 13.40 13.80
CA PHE A 282 -6.72 12.05 13.73
C PHE A 282 -7.82 12.00 12.65
N PRO A 283 -8.04 10.84 12.02
CA PRO A 283 -9.27 10.60 11.26
C PRO A 283 -10.49 10.85 12.15
N ASN A 284 -11.46 11.61 11.62
CA ASN A 284 -12.69 12.01 12.29
C ASN A 284 -13.92 11.89 11.38
N GLU A 285 -13.75 11.27 10.21
CA GLU A 285 -14.76 10.94 9.24
C GLU A 285 -14.47 9.50 8.77
N ARG A 286 -15.48 8.64 8.78
CA ARG A 286 -15.33 7.20 8.53
C ARG A 286 -15.54 6.88 7.05
N LEU A 287 -14.63 6.10 6.47
CA LEU A 287 -14.82 5.43 5.20
C LEU A 287 -15.68 4.18 5.45
N HIS A 288 -16.98 4.27 5.21
CA HIS A 288 -17.89 3.13 5.33
C HIS A 288 -17.60 2.10 4.24
N LEU A 289 -17.37 0.84 4.63
CA LEU A 289 -17.18 -0.28 3.71
C LEU A 289 -18.46 -1.12 3.55
N GLU A 290 -19.43 -0.96 4.46
CA GLU A 290 -20.78 -1.46 4.27
C GLU A 290 -21.51 -0.67 3.17
N VAL A 291 -22.14 -1.38 2.25
CA VAL A 291 -22.85 -0.84 1.09
C VAL A 291 -24.35 -0.92 1.36
N GLU A 292 -25.04 0.22 1.40
CA GLU A 292 -26.49 0.25 1.60
C GLU A 292 -27.25 -0.44 0.46
N GLY A 293 -28.31 -1.18 0.81
CA GLY A 293 -29.20 -1.86 -0.13
C GLY A 293 -28.65 -3.15 -0.74
N GLU A 294 -27.42 -3.55 -0.44
CA GLU A 294 -26.81 -4.81 -0.92
C GLU A 294 -26.22 -5.65 0.21
N LYS A 295 -26.14 -6.97 -0.01
CA LYS A 295 -25.51 -7.88 0.95
C LYS A 295 -23.99 -7.70 0.93
N THR A 296 -23.51 -6.83 1.81
CA THR A 296 -22.07 -6.58 2.01
C THR A 296 -21.36 -7.85 2.48
N PRO A 297 -20.17 -8.19 1.93
CA PRO A 297 -19.35 -9.29 2.42
C PRO A 297 -19.04 -9.18 3.92
N THR A 298 -19.16 -10.31 4.63
CA THR A 298 -18.88 -10.43 6.07
C THR A 298 -17.51 -9.88 6.46
N ALA A 299 -16.51 -9.97 5.58
CA ALA A 299 -15.18 -9.40 5.75
C ALA A 299 -15.19 -7.88 5.94
N LEU A 300 -15.93 -7.15 5.10
CA LEU A 300 -16.05 -5.69 5.18
C LEU A 300 -16.87 -5.28 6.39
N ARG A 301 -17.95 -6.00 6.70
CA ARG A 301 -18.77 -5.76 7.89
C ARG A 301 -18.01 -5.92 9.21
N VAL A 302 -17.20 -6.97 9.33
CA VAL A 302 -16.29 -7.19 10.46
C VAL A 302 -15.26 -6.06 10.57
N LEU A 303 -14.65 -5.68 9.44
CA LEU A 303 -13.67 -4.59 9.37
C LEU A 303 -14.28 -3.25 9.80
N ASP A 304 -15.46 -2.92 9.30
CA ASP A 304 -16.18 -1.67 9.59
C ASP A 304 -16.49 -1.48 11.08
N LEU A 305 -16.85 -2.55 11.78
CA LEU A 305 -17.23 -2.49 13.21
C LEU A 305 -16.02 -2.59 14.15
N LEU A 306 -15.01 -3.41 13.82
CA LEU A 306 -13.97 -3.83 14.76
C LEU A 306 -12.58 -3.23 14.45
N ALA A 307 -12.35 -2.74 13.24
CA ALA A 307 -11.14 -2.00 12.87
C ALA A 307 -11.48 -0.87 11.87
N PRO A 308 -12.38 0.06 12.25
CA PRO A 308 -12.95 1.07 11.35
C PRO A 308 -11.85 1.89 10.67
N ILE A 309 -12.09 2.24 9.41
CA ILE A 309 -11.15 3.01 8.60
C ILE A 309 -11.65 4.45 8.49
N GLY A 310 -10.84 5.42 8.87
CA GLY A 310 -11.16 6.84 8.66
C GLY A 310 -10.46 7.45 7.45
N LYS A 311 -10.97 8.60 7.00
CA LYS A 311 -10.26 9.48 6.07
C LYS A 311 -8.94 9.95 6.72
N GLY A 312 -7.81 9.62 6.11
CA GLY A 312 -6.48 9.84 6.68
C GLY A 312 -5.88 8.67 7.48
N GLN A 313 -6.43 7.45 7.43
CA GLN A 313 -5.92 6.29 8.17
C GLN A 313 -4.52 5.84 7.70
N ARG A 314 -3.67 5.42 8.64
CA ARG A 314 -2.46 4.60 8.40
C ARG A 314 -2.76 3.16 8.84
N GLY A 315 -3.46 2.43 7.98
CA GLY A 315 -3.89 1.06 8.23
C GLY A 315 -2.91 0.02 7.71
N MET A 316 -2.70 -1.05 8.48
CA MET A 316 -1.85 -2.17 8.08
C MET A 316 -2.65 -3.48 8.09
N ILE A 317 -2.75 -4.13 6.93
CA ILE A 317 -3.37 -5.45 6.78
C ILE A 317 -2.27 -6.51 6.94
N VAL A 318 -2.14 -7.03 8.15
CA VAL A 318 -1.14 -8.00 8.55
C VAL A 318 -1.60 -9.39 8.11
N SER A 319 -0.97 -9.96 7.08
CA SER A 319 -1.42 -11.19 6.44
C SER A 319 -0.31 -12.21 6.28
N PRO A 320 -0.50 -13.46 6.76
CA PRO A 320 0.31 -14.57 6.29
C PRO A 320 -0.01 -14.87 4.80
N PRO A 321 0.91 -15.54 4.06
CA PRO A 321 0.66 -15.96 2.70
C PRO A 321 -0.62 -16.82 2.59
N LYS A 322 -1.42 -16.60 1.55
CA LYS A 322 -2.69 -17.30 1.26
C LYS A 322 -3.86 -17.06 2.24
N ALA A 323 -3.75 -16.11 3.19
CA ALA A 323 -4.81 -15.81 4.16
C ALA A 323 -6.07 -15.10 3.58
N GLY A 324 -6.06 -14.69 2.31
CA GLY A 324 -7.16 -13.95 1.66
C GLY A 324 -6.89 -12.46 1.42
N LYS A 325 -5.67 -11.96 1.69
CA LYS A 325 -5.17 -10.60 1.41
C LYS A 325 -5.77 -9.94 0.16
N THR A 326 -5.51 -10.54 -1.01
CA THR A 326 -5.89 -9.96 -2.32
C THR A 326 -7.40 -9.84 -2.47
N THR A 327 -8.17 -10.85 -2.04
CA THR A 327 -9.63 -10.81 -2.04
C THR A 327 -10.18 -9.68 -1.16
N LEU A 328 -9.63 -9.52 0.05
CA LEU A 328 -10.01 -8.45 0.96
C LEU A 328 -9.65 -7.07 0.39
N LEU A 329 -8.47 -6.91 -0.20
CA LEU A 329 -8.04 -5.64 -0.79
C LEU A 329 -8.95 -5.23 -1.97
N LYS A 330 -9.34 -6.20 -2.84
CA LYS A 330 -10.33 -5.97 -3.91
C LYS A 330 -11.71 -5.60 -3.36
N GLN A 331 -12.15 -6.22 -2.26
CA GLN A 331 -13.43 -5.87 -1.61
C GLN A 331 -13.40 -4.45 -1.03
N ILE A 332 -12.34 -4.06 -0.34
CA ILE A 332 -12.15 -2.69 0.18
C ILE A 332 -12.14 -1.68 -0.98
N ALA A 333 -11.39 -1.97 -2.05
CA ALA A 333 -11.32 -1.13 -3.23
C ALA A 333 -12.70 -0.87 -3.86
N LYS A 334 -13.49 -1.93 -4.07
CA LYS A 334 -14.85 -1.86 -4.62
C LYS A 334 -15.82 -1.09 -3.71
N ALA A 335 -15.70 -1.25 -2.39
CA ALA A 335 -16.51 -0.52 -1.43
C ALA A 335 -16.19 0.99 -1.45
N ILE A 336 -14.92 1.37 -1.48
CA ILE A 336 -14.49 2.78 -1.59
C ILE A 336 -15.01 3.40 -2.90
N VAL A 337 -14.83 2.75 -4.05
CA VAL A 337 -15.30 3.26 -5.35
C VAL A 337 -16.82 3.51 -5.36
N ARG A 338 -17.58 2.68 -4.65
CA ARG A 338 -19.05 2.77 -4.60
C ARG A 338 -19.55 3.80 -3.59
N ASN A 339 -18.99 3.81 -2.38
CA ASN A 339 -19.47 4.63 -1.27
C ASN A 339 -18.87 6.05 -1.31
N GLU A 340 -17.67 6.21 -1.87
CA GLU A 340 -16.92 7.47 -1.93
C GLU A 340 -16.47 7.75 -3.39
N PRO A 341 -17.40 7.96 -4.35
CA PRO A 341 -17.07 8.10 -5.77
C PRO A 341 -16.24 9.35 -6.12
N GLU A 342 -16.22 10.34 -5.21
CA GLU A 342 -15.38 11.53 -5.33
C GLU A 342 -13.94 11.29 -4.84
N MET A 343 -13.69 10.25 -4.03
CA MET A 343 -12.36 9.95 -3.50
C MET A 343 -11.45 9.38 -4.60
N HIS A 344 -10.19 9.82 -4.63
CA HIS A 344 -9.19 9.22 -5.50
C HIS A 344 -8.66 7.90 -4.93
N LEU A 345 -8.75 6.82 -5.71
CA LEU A 345 -8.25 5.50 -5.32
C LEU A 345 -7.00 5.15 -6.14
N LEU A 346 -5.85 5.12 -5.48
CA LEU A 346 -4.57 4.71 -6.08
C LEU A 346 -4.23 3.31 -5.57
N ILE A 347 -4.21 2.31 -6.45
CA ILE A 347 -3.81 0.95 -6.09
C ILE A 347 -2.36 0.78 -6.53
N LEU A 348 -1.46 0.49 -5.59
CA LEU A 348 -0.01 0.38 -5.80
C LEU A 348 0.46 -1.05 -5.55
N LEU A 349 0.77 -1.78 -6.62
CA LEU A 349 1.19 -3.18 -6.57
C LEU A 349 2.71 -3.29 -6.79
N ILE A 350 3.45 -3.78 -5.80
CA ILE A 350 4.92 -3.83 -5.79
C ILE A 350 5.41 -5.26 -5.63
N ASP A 351 6.23 -5.72 -6.58
CA ASP A 351 6.86 -7.06 -6.59
C ASP A 351 5.79 -8.19 -6.49
N GLU A 352 4.65 -7.98 -7.17
CA GLU A 352 3.58 -8.99 -7.25
C GLU A 352 3.37 -9.50 -8.68
N ARG A 353 2.62 -10.59 -8.82
CA ARG A 353 2.50 -11.32 -10.09
C ARG A 353 1.72 -10.57 -11.18
N PRO A 354 2.13 -10.65 -12.46
CA PRO A 354 1.40 -10.03 -13.58
C PRO A 354 -0.09 -10.42 -13.65
N GLU A 355 -0.44 -11.66 -13.32
CA GLU A 355 -1.84 -12.11 -13.29
C GLU A 355 -2.65 -11.48 -12.15
N GLU A 356 -2.05 -11.23 -10.98
CA GLU A 356 -2.68 -10.54 -9.85
C GLU A 356 -2.84 -9.02 -10.14
N VAL A 357 -1.91 -8.42 -10.88
CA VAL A 357 -2.04 -7.06 -11.42
C VAL A 357 -3.18 -6.95 -12.43
N THR A 358 -3.33 -7.95 -13.31
CA THR A 358 -4.39 -7.97 -14.34
C THR A 358 -5.76 -8.14 -13.70
N ASP A 359 -5.91 -9.11 -12.80
CA ASP A 359 -7.12 -9.34 -11.99
C ASP A 359 -7.57 -8.08 -11.22
N MET A 360 -6.64 -7.34 -10.62
CA MET A 360 -6.95 -6.07 -9.94
C MET A 360 -7.46 -4.98 -10.90
N LYS A 361 -6.89 -4.87 -12.11
CA LYS A 361 -7.31 -3.89 -13.12
C LYS A 361 -8.71 -4.18 -13.68
N GLU A 362 -9.00 -5.45 -13.95
CA GLU A 362 -10.30 -5.88 -14.50
C GLU A 362 -11.41 -5.87 -13.45
N GLU A 363 -11.09 -6.09 -12.17
CA GLU A 363 -12.10 -6.05 -11.10
C GLU A 363 -12.37 -4.66 -10.52
N VAL A 364 -11.41 -3.73 -10.52
CA VAL A 364 -11.57 -2.41 -9.87
C VAL A 364 -11.49 -1.28 -10.89
N GLU A 365 -12.63 -1.01 -11.52
CA GLU A 365 -12.81 0.10 -12.46
C GLU A 365 -13.54 1.29 -11.80
N GLY A 366 -13.20 2.52 -12.20
CA GLY A 366 -13.90 3.73 -11.76
C GLY A 366 -13.19 5.01 -12.22
N GLY A 367 -13.93 6.10 -12.37
CA GLY A 367 -13.42 7.35 -12.99
C GLY A 367 -12.26 8.04 -12.25
N ARG A 368 -12.08 7.73 -10.95
CA ARG A 368 -10.98 8.24 -10.11
C ARG A 368 -10.03 7.14 -9.61
N VAL A 369 -10.11 5.94 -10.18
CA VAL A 369 -9.25 4.79 -9.86
C VAL A 369 -7.99 4.81 -10.74
N GLN A 370 -6.83 4.55 -10.16
CA GLN A 370 -5.57 4.36 -10.89
C GLN A 370 -4.85 3.13 -10.33
N VAL A 371 -4.66 2.09 -11.16
CA VAL A 371 -3.87 0.90 -10.79
C VAL A 371 -2.45 1.05 -11.33
N ILE A 372 -1.53 1.31 -10.41
CA ILE A 372 -0.10 1.55 -10.64
C ILE A 372 0.67 0.33 -10.12
N TYR A 373 1.67 -0.14 -10.86
CA TYR A 373 2.30 -1.41 -10.55
C TYR A 373 3.77 -1.51 -10.95
N SER A 374 4.49 -2.43 -10.33
CA SER A 374 5.82 -2.87 -10.74
C SER A 374 5.92 -4.36 -10.38
N THR A 375 5.83 -5.25 -11.37
CA THR A 375 5.77 -6.71 -11.14
C THR A 375 7.10 -7.26 -10.64
N PHE A 376 7.14 -8.50 -10.15
CA PHE A 376 8.39 -9.14 -9.70
C PHE A 376 9.48 -9.27 -10.79
N ASP A 377 9.14 -9.05 -12.07
CA ASP A 377 10.09 -9.03 -13.19
C ASP A 377 10.90 -7.71 -13.28
N GLU A 378 10.44 -6.66 -12.60
CA GLU A 378 11.06 -5.33 -12.59
C GLU A 378 12.21 -5.20 -11.59
N THR A 379 13.03 -4.16 -11.72
CA THR A 379 14.14 -3.93 -10.80
C THR A 379 13.69 -3.31 -9.47
N PRO A 380 14.44 -3.54 -8.36
CA PRO A 380 14.22 -2.84 -7.09
C PRO A 380 14.21 -1.30 -7.21
N GLU A 381 14.99 -0.73 -8.12
CA GLU A 381 14.96 0.71 -8.43
C GLU A 381 13.64 1.15 -9.06
N ASN A 382 13.03 0.32 -9.92
CA ASN A 382 11.73 0.60 -10.52
C ASN A 382 10.63 0.52 -9.46
N HIS A 383 10.63 -0.50 -8.59
CA HIS A 383 9.71 -0.57 -7.44
C HIS A 383 9.77 0.69 -6.57
N ARG A 384 10.99 1.16 -6.24
CA ARG A 384 11.21 2.41 -5.50
C ARG A 384 10.62 3.60 -6.24
N ARG A 385 10.98 3.79 -7.51
CA ARG A 385 10.57 4.95 -8.33
C ARG A 385 9.05 5.05 -8.45
N VAL A 386 8.39 3.93 -8.74
CA VAL A 386 6.92 3.89 -8.89
C VAL A 386 6.23 4.26 -7.57
N ALA A 387 6.73 3.78 -6.43
CA ALA A 387 6.23 4.18 -5.13
C ALA A 387 6.46 5.67 -4.81
N GLU A 388 7.66 6.20 -5.10
CA GLU A 388 7.99 7.63 -4.92
C GLU A 388 7.10 8.54 -5.78
N MET A 389 6.85 8.17 -7.05
CA MET A 389 5.93 8.90 -7.92
C MET A 389 4.48 8.82 -7.44
N THR A 390 4.04 7.65 -6.96
CA THR A 390 2.67 7.45 -6.45
C THR A 390 2.39 8.25 -5.17
N ILE A 391 3.35 8.32 -4.23
CA ILE A 391 3.14 9.10 -3.01
C ILE A 391 3.16 10.60 -3.29
N GLU A 392 4.04 11.08 -4.19
CA GLU A 392 4.00 12.50 -4.58
C GLU A 392 2.72 12.82 -5.36
N ARG A 393 2.19 11.91 -6.21
CA ARG A 393 0.86 12.05 -6.84
C ARG A 393 -0.23 12.31 -5.82
N ALA A 394 -0.30 11.45 -4.81
CA ALA A 394 -1.29 11.55 -3.74
C ALA A 394 -1.17 12.87 -2.97
N LYS A 395 0.06 13.30 -2.64
CA LYS A 395 0.29 14.61 -2.01
C LYS A 395 -0.19 15.78 -2.86
N ARG A 396 0.04 15.77 -4.18
CA ARG A 396 -0.42 16.87 -5.06
C ARG A 396 -1.94 17.00 -5.11
N LEU A 397 -2.66 15.89 -4.98
CA LEU A 397 -4.13 15.84 -4.88
C LEU A 397 -4.62 16.38 -3.52
N VAL A 398 -4.05 15.91 -2.40
CA VAL A 398 -4.43 16.40 -1.06
C VAL A 398 -4.11 17.89 -0.88
N GLU A 399 -3.06 18.40 -1.52
CA GLU A 399 -2.77 19.85 -1.56
C GLU A 399 -3.86 20.68 -2.26
N GLN A 400 -4.74 20.05 -3.04
CA GLN A 400 -5.90 20.67 -3.70
C GLN A 400 -7.19 20.52 -2.88
N GLY A 401 -7.14 19.83 -1.74
CA GLY A 401 -8.29 19.55 -0.87
C GLY A 401 -8.99 18.23 -1.16
N GLU A 402 -8.47 17.41 -2.07
CA GLU A 402 -9.04 16.12 -2.43
C GLU A 402 -8.76 15.03 -1.38
N ASP A 403 -9.68 14.09 -1.23
CA ASP A 403 -9.49 12.87 -0.45
C ASP A 403 -8.84 11.77 -1.32
N VAL A 404 -7.80 11.11 -0.79
CA VAL A 404 -7.02 10.10 -1.51
C VAL A 404 -6.80 8.86 -0.65
N THR A 405 -7.13 7.68 -1.17
CA THR A 405 -6.71 6.39 -0.60
C THR A 405 -5.63 5.75 -1.47
N ILE A 406 -4.53 5.32 -0.86
CA ILE A 406 -3.57 4.38 -1.46
C ILE A 406 -3.78 2.98 -0.87
N LEU A 407 -4.03 2.00 -1.74
CA LEU A 407 -3.97 0.57 -1.40
C LEU A 407 -2.60 0.02 -1.83
N LEU A 408 -1.71 -0.22 -0.87
CA LEU A 408 -0.34 -0.70 -1.14
C LEU A 408 -0.24 -2.22 -0.90
N ASP A 409 0.12 -2.96 -1.93
CA ASP A 409 0.41 -4.40 -1.84
C ASP A 409 1.83 -4.68 -2.38
N SER A 410 2.89 -4.75 -1.55
CA SER A 410 2.91 -4.70 -0.09
C SER A 410 4.02 -3.80 0.46
N ILE A 411 3.86 -3.32 1.70
CA ILE A 411 4.91 -2.51 2.36
C ILE A 411 6.16 -3.35 2.66
N THR A 412 5.99 -4.65 2.91
CA THR A 412 7.09 -5.58 3.16
C THR A 412 7.99 -5.71 1.92
N ARG A 413 7.39 -5.90 0.74
CA ARG A 413 8.14 -5.96 -0.52
C ARG A 413 8.77 -4.62 -0.88
N LEU A 414 8.06 -3.51 -0.66
CA LEU A 414 8.63 -2.17 -0.85
C LEU A 414 9.85 -1.93 0.05
N ALA A 415 9.78 -2.29 1.34
CA ALA A 415 10.92 -2.18 2.26
C ALA A 415 12.11 -3.07 1.86
N ARG A 416 11.86 -4.27 1.33
CA ARG A 416 12.90 -5.12 0.72
C ARG A 416 13.56 -4.44 -0.48
N ALA A 417 12.79 -3.80 -1.36
CA ALA A 417 13.34 -3.05 -2.50
C ALA A 417 14.22 -1.86 -2.06
N TYR A 418 13.83 -1.13 -1.03
CA TYR A 418 14.71 -0.11 -0.43
C TYR A 418 15.99 -0.71 0.16
N ASN A 419 15.91 -1.87 0.83
CA ASN A 419 17.10 -2.53 1.39
C ASN A 419 18.10 -3.02 0.33
N LEU A 420 17.64 -3.30 -0.89
CA LEU A 420 18.50 -3.69 -2.01
C LEU A 420 19.12 -2.48 -2.74
N THR A 421 18.51 -1.29 -2.66
CA THR A 421 18.92 -0.11 -3.44
C THR A 421 19.58 1.01 -2.64
N VAL A 422 19.46 0.99 -1.30
CA VAL A 422 20.12 1.96 -0.42
C VAL A 422 21.59 1.59 -0.21
N THR A 423 22.48 2.58 -0.25
CA THR A 423 23.89 2.39 0.07
C THR A 423 24.06 1.95 1.52
N ALA A 424 24.71 0.80 1.74
CA ALA A 424 24.85 0.22 3.07
C ALA A 424 25.51 1.19 4.08
N SER A 425 24.87 1.37 5.23
CA SER A 425 25.34 2.19 6.35
C SER A 425 26.46 1.54 7.17
N GLY A 426 26.79 0.27 6.86
CA GLY A 426 27.72 -0.55 7.63
C GLY A 426 27.15 -1.10 8.94
N ARG A 427 25.85 -0.86 9.21
CA ARG A 427 25.12 -1.41 10.36
C ARG A 427 23.97 -2.28 9.86
N THR A 428 23.79 -3.45 10.47
CA THR A 428 22.69 -4.36 10.14
C THR A 428 21.86 -4.66 11.38
N LEU A 429 20.54 -4.63 11.21
CA LEU A 429 19.57 -5.14 12.18
C LEU A 429 19.45 -6.66 12.03
N SER A 430 18.70 -7.28 12.95
CA SER A 430 18.25 -8.66 12.80
C SER A 430 17.58 -8.86 11.43
N GLY A 431 17.80 -10.01 10.81
CA GLY A 431 17.28 -10.31 9.46
C GLY A 431 18.08 -9.71 8.30
N GLY A 432 19.19 -8.99 8.54
CA GLY A 432 20.04 -8.44 7.46
C GLY A 432 19.51 -7.14 6.85
N LEU A 433 18.65 -6.44 7.59
CA LEU A 433 18.04 -5.17 7.21
C LEU A 433 18.94 -4.00 7.61
N ASP A 434 19.20 -3.06 6.71
CA ASP A 434 19.91 -1.81 7.02
C ASP A 434 18.94 -0.80 7.68
N PRO A 435 19.25 -0.20 8.84
CA PRO A 435 18.42 0.84 9.44
C PRO A 435 18.08 2.01 8.50
N ALA A 436 19.01 2.37 7.60
CA ALA A 436 18.81 3.47 6.65
C ALA A 436 17.75 3.12 5.58
N ALA A 437 17.61 1.85 5.23
CA ALA A 437 16.64 1.37 4.25
C ALA A 437 15.18 1.47 4.74
N LEU A 438 14.95 1.47 6.06
CA LEU A 438 13.61 1.66 6.63
C LEU A 438 13.11 3.10 6.58
N HIS A 439 14.01 4.09 6.50
CA HIS A 439 13.60 5.50 6.59
C HIS A 439 12.66 5.95 5.43
N PRO A 440 12.96 5.69 4.14
CA PRO A 440 12.05 6.06 3.05
C PRO A 440 10.66 5.39 3.11
N PRO A 441 10.50 4.07 3.31
CA PRO A 441 9.17 3.47 3.38
C PRO A 441 8.43 3.85 4.69
N LYS A 442 9.12 4.13 5.80
CA LYS A 442 8.51 4.78 6.98
C LYS A 442 7.96 6.17 6.65
N ARG A 443 8.69 6.98 5.88
CA ARG A 443 8.20 8.28 5.39
C ARG A 443 7.03 8.14 4.41
N PHE A 444 7.02 7.11 3.56
CA PHE A 444 5.88 6.79 2.69
C PHE A 444 4.63 6.49 3.51
N PHE A 445 4.69 5.54 4.44
CA PHE A 445 3.53 5.13 5.23
C PHE A 445 3.10 6.20 6.25
N GLY A 446 4.06 6.86 6.87
CA GLY A 446 3.86 8.00 7.77
C GLY A 446 3.30 9.26 7.08
N ALA A 447 3.28 9.31 5.74
CA ALA A 447 2.64 10.40 5.02
C ALA A 447 1.11 10.35 5.09
N ALA A 448 0.49 9.19 5.35
CA ALA A 448 -0.96 9.14 5.54
C ALA A 448 -1.38 9.88 6.81
N ARG A 449 -2.32 10.81 6.65
CA ARG A 449 -2.86 11.68 7.71
C ARG A 449 -4.12 12.36 7.20
N ASN A 450 -5.01 12.66 8.12
CA ASN A 450 -6.11 13.59 7.89
C ASN A 450 -5.60 15.03 8.09
N MET A 451 -6.11 15.99 7.31
CA MET A 451 -5.71 17.40 7.41
C MET A 451 -6.83 18.22 8.01
N ARG A 452 -6.51 19.17 8.89
CA ARG A 452 -7.52 20.06 9.49
C ARG A 452 -8.15 20.99 8.47
N GLU A 453 -7.37 21.43 7.49
CA GLU A 453 -7.79 22.47 6.56
C GLU A 453 -8.75 21.92 5.49
N HIS A 454 -8.33 20.86 4.79
CA HIS A 454 -9.07 20.16 3.72
C HIS A 454 -8.19 19.03 3.12
N GLY A 455 -8.85 17.97 2.65
CA GLY A 455 -8.23 16.78 2.04
C GLY A 455 -7.62 15.80 3.03
N SER A 456 -7.55 14.53 2.66
CA SER A 456 -6.98 13.47 3.48
C SER A 456 -6.15 12.48 2.66
N LEU A 457 -5.10 11.91 3.28
CA LEU A 457 -4.34 10.80 2.70
C LEU A 457 -4.51 9.55 3.56
N THR A 458 -5.33 8.62 3.10
CA THR A 458 -5.44 7.26 3.64
C THR A 458 -4.40 6.36 2.96
N ILE A 459 -3.66 5.56 3.73
CA ILE A 459 -2.83 4.47 3.20
C ILE A 459 -3.21 3.19 3.93
N LEU A 460 -3.69 2.20 3.18
CA LEU A 460 -3.89 0.84 3.65
C LEU A 460 -2.83 -0.03 3.00
N ALA A 461 -1.89 -0.52 3.80
CA ALA A 461 -0.76 -1.29 3.30
C ALA A 461 -0.80 -2.73 3.80
N THR A 462 -0.60 -3.70 2.92
CA THR A 462 -0.46 -5.09 3.33
C THR A 462 0.95 -5.33 3.89
N ALA A 463 1.05 -6.11 4.96
CA ALA A 463 2.31 -6.53 5.58
C ALA A 463 2.34 -8.05 5.69
N LEU A 464 3.43 -8.66 5.22
CA LEU A 464 3.61 -10.12 5.25
C LEU A 464 4.18 -10.56 6.60
N VAL A 465 3.56 -11.57 7.19
CA VAL A 465 4.02 -12.26 8.42
C VAL A 465 4.03 -13.78 8.21
N ASP A 466 4.59 -14.54 9.16
CA ASP A 466 4.72 -16.01 9.09
C ASP A 466 5.40 -16.54 7.80
N THR A 467 6.23 -15.71 7.15
CA THR A 467 6.95 -16.07 5.92
C THR A 467 8.15 -16.98 6.18
N GLY A 468 8.57 -17.09 7.45
CA GLY A 468 9.83 -17.72 7.86
C GLY A 468 11.06 -16.81 7.70
N SER A 469 10.88 -15.56 7.27
CA SER A 469 11.96 -14.59 7.11
C SER A 469 12.00 -13.61 8.28
N ARG A 470 13.05 -13.66 9.11
CA ARG A 470 13.30 -12.67 10.19
C ARG A 470 13.34 -11.22 9.71
N MET A 471 13.63 -11.00 8.42
CA MET A 471 13.60 -9.67 7.82
C MET A 471 12.16 -9.11 7.79
N ASP A 472 11.18 -9.96 7.46
CA ASP A 472 9.77 -9.56 7.39
C ASP A 472 9.20 -9.29 8.79
N ASP A 473 9.55 -10.13 9.77
CA ASP A 473 9.17 -9.96 11.18
C ASP A 473 9.66 -8.60 11.72
N VAL A 474 10.92 -8.23 11.44
CA VAL A 474 11.51 -6.94 11.84
C VAL A 474 10.86 -5.77 11.08
N ILE A 475 10.62 -5.91 9.78
CA ILE A 475 9.90 -4.91 8.99
C ILE A 475 8.51 -4.65 9.60
N TYR A 476 7.74 -5.71 9.88
CA TYR A 476 6.40 -5.62 10.46
C TYR A 476 6.40 -4.86 11.80
N GLU A 477 7.24 -5.23 12.77
CA GLU A 477 7.29 -4.54 14.07
C GLU A 477 7.72 -3.06 13.94
N GLU A 478 8.62 -2.74 13.01
CA GLU A 478 9.06 -1.36 12.73
C GLU A 478 7.95 -0.50 12.08
N PHE A 479 7.02 -1.11 11.33
CA PHE A 479 5.85 -0.43 10.75
C PHE A 479 4.64 -0.37 11.70
N LYS A 480 4.48 -1.36 12.56
CA LYS A 480 3.44 -1.42 13.61
C LYS A 480 3.42 -0.19 14.50
N GLY A 481 4.61 0.28 14.92
CA GLY A 481 4.75 1.53 15.69
C GLY A 481 4.33 2.81 14.93
N THR A 482 4.33 2.76 13.59
CA THR A 482 4.03 3.91 12.69
C THR A 482 2.54 3.98 12.32
N GLY A 483 1.86 2.82 12.26
CA GLY A 483 0.43 2.70 11.96
C GLY A 483 -0.48 3.18 13.08
N ASN A 484 -1.75 3.40 12.73
CA ASN A 484 -2.83 3.66 13.69
C ASN A 484 -4.07 2.78 13.48
N MET A 485 -4.06 1.85 12.53
CA MET A 485 -4.99 0.72 12.45
C MET A 485 -4.21 -0.54 12.08
N GLU A 486 -4.57 -1.66 12.70
CA GLU A 486 -4.05 -2.99 12.41
C GLU A 486 -5.22 -3.94 12.13
N LEU A 487 -5.20 -4.65 11.01
CA LEU A 487 -6.12 -5.73 10.71
C LEU A 487 -5.31 -7.01 10.52
N VAL A 488 -5.46 -7.96 11.43
CA VAL A 488 -4.64 -9.18 11.45
C VAL A 488 -5.40 -10.35 10.88
N LEU A 489 -4.86 -11.01 9.86
CA LEU A 489 -5.38 -12.26 9.32
C LEU A 489 -4.69 -13.46 9.98
N ASN A 490 -5.47 -14.48 10.33
CA ASN A 490 -5.04 -15.63 11.10
C ASN A 490 -4.91 -16.88 10.22
N ARG A 491 -3.70 -17.44 10.19
CA ARG A 491 -3.39 -18.65 9.42
C ARG A 491 -4.17 -19.88 9.87
N GLU A 492 -4.44 -20.07 11.16
CA GLU A 492 -5.20 -21.23 11.66
C GLU A 492 -6.65 -21.20 11.17
N LEU A 493 -7.28 -20.02 11.08
CA LEU A 493 -8.62 -19.87 10.52
C LEU A 493 -8.65 -20.24 9.03
N GLN A 494 -7.65 -19.76 8.26
CA GLN A 494 -7.52 -20.08 6.84
C GLN A 494 -7.23 -21.57 6.59
N GLU A 495 -6.39 -22.22 7.39
CA GLU A 495 -6.12 -23.67 7.28
C GLU A 495 -7.38 -24.50 7.60
N ARG A 496 -8.26 -24.00 8.47
CA ARG A 496 -9.58 -24.56 8.77
C ARG A 496 -10.68 -24.16 7.77
N ARG A 497 -10.34 -23.35 6.75
CA ARG A 497 -11.26 -22.78 5.73
C ARG A 497 -12.37 -21.88 6.29
N ILE A 498 -12.11 -21.21 7.41
CA ILE A 498 -13.01 -20.21 7.98
C ILE A 498 -12.63 -18.85 7.37
N PHE A 499 -13.59 -18.22 6.69
CA PHE A 499 -13.42 -16.92 6.05
C PHE A 499 -14.57 -15.97 6.47
N PRO A 500 -14.32 -14.67 6.71
CA PRO A 500 -13.01 -14.00 6.68
C PRO A 500 -12.07 -14.51 7.79
N ALA A 501 -10.80 -14.72 7.45
CA ALA A 501 -9.80 -15.25 8.37
C ALA A 501 -9.24 -14.15 9.31
N ILE A 502 -10.08 -13.32 9.92
CA ILE A 502 -9.68 -12.16 10.73
C ILE A 502 -9.48 -12.56 12.21
N ASP A 503 -8.35 -12.17 12.79
CA ASP A 503 -8.06 -12.23 14.23
C ASP A 503 -8.65 -10.99 14.91
N VAL A 504 -9.92 -11.07 15.31
CA VAL A 504 -10.67 -9.95 15.91
C VAL A 504 -9.97 -9.40 17.16
N LEU A 505 -9.34 -10.24 17.97
CA LEU A 505 -8.69 -9.82 19.22
C LEU A 505 -7.37 -9.07 19.01
N LYS A 506 -6.74 -9.21 17.84
CA LYS A 506 -5.50 -8.47 17.48
C LYS A 506 -5.75 -7.32 16.52
N SER A 507 -6.94 -7.24 15.95
CA SER A 507 -7.32 -6.17 15.03
C SER A 507 -7.91 -4.99 15.80
N GLY A 508 -7.76 -3.77 15.29
CA GLY A 508 -8.31 -2.58 15.91
C GLY A 508 -7.78 -1.27 15.32
N THR A 509 -8.48 -0.19 15.62
CA THR A 509 -8.13 1.18 15.21
C THR A 509 -7.88 2.05 16.44
N ARG A 510 -6.78 2.81 16.45
CA ARG A 510 -6.53 3.82 17.49
C ARG A 510 -7.46 5.02 17.27
N ARG A 511 -8.15 5.44 18.33
CA ARG A 511 -9.17 6.50 18.30
C ARG A 511 -10.39 6.16 17.42
N ASP A 512 -10.81 4.92 17.48
CA ASP A 512 -12.10 4.43 16.94
C ASP A 512 -13.31 5.13 17.56
N ASP A 513 -13.19 5.71 18.77
CA ASP A 513 -14.16 6.63 19.38
C ASP A 513 -14.50 7.87 18.52
N LEU A 514 -13.66 8.20 17.52
CA LEU A 514 -13.92 9.28 16.55
C LEU A 514 -14.63 8.80 15.26
N LEU A 515 -14.82 7.48 15.10
CA LEU A 515 -15.30 6.85 13.86
C LEU A 515 -16.54 5.97 14.06
N LEU A 516 -16.77 5.47 15.28
CA LEU A 516 -17.94 4.66 15.65
C LEU A 516 -19.01 5.51 16.35
N SER A 517 -20.28 5.19 16.11
CA SER A 517 -21.38 5.69 16.94
C SER A 517 -21.39 5.03 18.33
N GLU A 518 -22.04 5.65 19.32
CA GLU A 518 -22.16 5.10 20.69
C GLU A 518 -22.74 3.67 20.71
N LEU A 519 -23.65 3.36 19.77
CA LEU A 519 -24.26 2.04 19.61
C LEU A 519 -23.25 1.01 19.09
N GLU A 520 -22.45 1.37 18.08
CA GLU A 520 -21.41 0.51 17.51
C GLU A 520 -20.25 0.30 18.48
N GLN A 521 -19.83 1.36 19.18
CA GLN A 521 -18.79 1.28 20.21
C GLN A 521 -19.23 0.35 21.36
N SER A 522 -20.47 0.50 21.84
CA SER A 522 -21.04 -0.40 22.86
C SER A 522 -21.12 -1.85 22.38
N ALA A 523 -21.44 -2.09 21.10
CA ALA A 523 -21.48 -3.42 20.52
C ALA A 523 -20.06 -4.03 20.38
N SER A 524 -19.07 -3.24 19.96
CA SER A 524 -17.66 -3.64 19.88
C SER A 524 -17.12 -4.03 21.26
N ASP A 525 -17.39 -3.23 22.30
CA ASP A 525 -17.02 -3.52 23.69
C ASP A 525 -17.65 -4.80 24.25
N ILE A 526 -18.84 -5.18 23.77
CA ILE A 526 -19.48 -6.46 24.12
C ILE A 526 -18.76 -7.61 23.40
N ILE A 527 -18.48 -7.46 22.10
CA ILE A 527 -17.77 -8.47 21.29
C ILE A 527 -16.38 -8.76 21.86
N HIS A 528 -15.56 -7.74 22.11
CA HIS A 528 -14.21 -7.92 22.67
C HIS A 528 -14.25 -8.60 24.05
N ARG A 529 -15.21 -8.26 24.90
CA ARG A 529 -15.37 -8.83 26.25
C ARG A 529 -15.77 -10.31 26.23
N GLU A 530 -16.71 -10.70 25.38
CA GLU A 530 -17.10 -12.11 25.25
C GLU A 530 -15.99 -12.95 24.63
N LEU A 531 -15.28 -12.44 23.61
CA LEU A 531 -14.15 -13.14 22.98
C LEU A 531 -12.95 -13.39 23.93
N LEU A 532 -12.78 -12.56 24.96
CA LEU A 532 -11.73 -12.76 25.98
C LEU A 532 -12.07 -13.84 27.02
N ASN A 533 -13.36 -14.11 27.24
CA ASN A 533 -13.85 -15.00 28.31
C ASN A 533 -14.03 -16.47 27.86
N GLU A 534 -13.78 -16.79 26.60
CA GLU A 534 -14.05 -18.10 26.01
C GLU A 534 -12.81 -18.76 25.37
N ASP A 535 -12.94 -20.05 25.04
CA ASP A 535 -11.99 -20.76 24.19
C ASP A 535 -11.96 -20.13 22.79
N ARG A 536 -11.03 -19.19 22.58
CA ARG A 536 -10.88 -18.28 21.42
C ARG A 536 -11.23 -18.85 20.04
N LYS A 537 -11.07 -20.15 19.82
CA LYS A 537 -11.29 -20.80 18.52
C LYS A 537 -12.78 -20.94 18.16
N ASN A 538 -13.65 -21.27 19.11
CA ASN A 538 -15.08 -21.46 18.82
C ASN A 538 -15.82 -20.12 18.73
N SER A 539 -15.40 -19.13 19.52
CA SER A 539 -16.10 -17.85 19.67
C SER A 539 -16.02 -16.96 18.43
N VAL A 540 -14.92 -17.05 17.65
CA VAL A 540 -14.81 -16.36 16.36
C VAL A 540 -15.76 -16.96 15.33
N GLU A 541 -15.94 -18.28 15.29
CA GLU A 541 -16.93 -18.93 14.41
C GLU A 541 -18.37 -18.55 14.80
N GLU A 542 -18.67 -18.54 16.11
CA GLU A 542 -19.97 -18.09 16.60
C GLU A 542 -20.22 -16.61 16.27
N LEU A 543 -19.21 -15.74 16.37
CA LEU A 543 -19.30 -14.32 15.98
C LEU A 543 -19.53 -14.14 14.47
N LEU A 544 -18.75 -14.81 13.61
CA LEU A 544 -18.95 -14.76 12.16
C LEU A 544 -20.35 -15.26 11.78
N THR A 545 -20.85 -16.29 12.48
CA THR A 545 -22.24 -16.77 12.32
C THR A 545 -23.28 -15.71 12.71
N LEU A 546 -22.99 -14.79 13.63
CA LEU A 546 -23.89 -13.67 13.98
C LEU A 546 -23.89 -12.57 12.89
N PHE A 547 -22.73 -12.25 12.32
CA PHE A 547 -22.68 -11.36 11.15
C PHE A 547 -23.46 -11.97 9.97
N ASP A 548 -23.28 -13.25 9.66
CA ASP A 548 -23.99 -13.92 8.55
C ASP A 548 -25.51 -14.03 8.74
N ARG A 549 -26.00 -13.98 9.99
CA ARG A 549 -27.43 -14.03 10.36
C ARG A 549 -28.14 -12.67 10.38
N THR A 550 -27.39 -11.58 10.35
CA THR A 550 -27.92 -10.21 10.35
C THR A 550 -27.70 -9.60 8.97
N GLU A 551 -28.59 -8.73 8.52
CA GLU A 551 -28.47 -8.13 7.19
C GLU A 551 -27.34 -7.11 7.12
N ASN A 552 -27.21 -6.28 8.16
CA ASN A 552 -26.27 -5.17 8.25
C ASN A 552 -25.68 -4.99 9.66
N ASN A 553 -24.65 -4.16 9.81
CA ASN A 553 -24.01 -3.93 11.12
C ASN A 553 -24.93 -3.24 12.12
N ARG A 554 -25.88 -2.41 11.68
CA ARG A 554 -26.85 -1.76 12.57
C ARG A 554 -27.76 -2.77 13.26
N GLU A 555 -28.32 -3.74 12.52
CA GLU A 555 -29.12 -4.83 13.10
C GLU A 555 -28.31 -5.63 14.11
N LEU A 556 -27.05 -5.94 13.80
CA LEU A 556 -26.14 -6.64 14.72
C LEU A 556 -25.90 -5.84 16.01
N CYS A 557 -25.65 -4.54 15.92
CA CYS A 557 -25.41 -3.70 17.10
C CYS A 557 -26.69 -3.52 17.93
N GLU A 558 -27.85 -3.35 17.29
CA GLU A 558 -29.15 -3.30 17.98
C GLU A 558 -29.50 -4.65 18.64
N PHE A 559 -29.13 -5.79 18.03
CA PHE A 559 -29.26 -7.12 18.63
C PHE A 559 -28.38 -7.27 19.87
N LEU A 560 -27.09 -6.89 19.79
CA LEU A 560 -26.13 -7.06 20.89
C LEU A 560 -26.40 -6.13 22.08
N VAL A 561 -26.70 -4.85 21.83
CA VAL A 561 -26.86 -3.83 22.86
C VAL A 561 -28.29 -3.81 23.42
N ASN A 562 -29.30 -3.78 22.54
CA ASN A 562 -30.70 -3.62 22.95
C ASN A 562 -31.45 -4.95 23.12
N ARG A 563 -30.80 -6.10 22.86
CA ARG A 563 -31.38 -7.45 22.91
C ARG A 563 -32.66 -7.60 22.06
N LYS A 564 -32.81 -6.80 21.00
CA LYS A 564 -33.90 -6.96 20.03
C LYS A 564 -33.78 -8.34 19.38
N PRO A 565 -34.87 -9.10 19.19
CA PRO A 565 -34.80 -10.37 18.46
C PRO A 565 -34.41 -10.12 16.99
N ILE A 566 -33.45 -10.89 16.47
CA ILE A 566 -33.12 -10.91 15.04
C ILE A 566 -34.41 -11.20 14.25
N SER A 567 -34.69 -10.42 13.21
CA SER A 567 -35.89 -10.67 12.41
C SER A 567 -35.76 -12.03 11.72
N SER A 568 -36.74 -12.92 11.91
CA SER A 568 -36.65 -14.30 11.39
C SER A 568 -37.02 -14.36 9.90
N GLY A 569 -36.24 -13.65 9.08
CA GLY A 569 -36.33 -13.62 7.63
C GLY A 569 -35.21 -14.44 6.97
N THR A 570 -35.59 -15.43 6.16
CA THR A 570 -34.75 -15.93 5.06
C THR A 570 -33.47 -16.74 5.39
N VAL A 571 -33.56 -17.75 6.28
CA VAL A 571 -32.71 -18.96 6.12
C VAL A 571 -33.54 -20.24 6.29
N SER A 572 -34.01 -20.78 5.17
CA SER A 572 -34.58 -22.14 5.13
C SER A 572 -33.47 -23.19 5.11
N GLY A 573 -33.24 -23.86 6.24
CA GLY A 573 -32.58 -25.17 6.28
C GLY A 573 -31.15 -25.21 6.81
N SER A 574 -31.00 -25.27 8.13
CA SER A 574 -30.45 -26.50 8.73
C SER A 574 -31.00 -26.70 10.14
N SER A 575 -31.53 -27.90 10.43
CA SER A 575 -32.05 -28.26 11.75
C SER A 575 -30.92 -28.72 12.67
N GLY A 576 -30.03 -27.80 13.06
CA GLY A 576 -29.02 -28.03 14.09
C GLY A 576 -29.54 -27.65 15.48
N LYS A 577 -29.75 -28.63 16.36
CA LYS A 577 -30.03 -28.37 17.80
C LYS A 577 -28.77 -27.80 18.47
N GLY A 578 -28.63 -26.48 18.40
CA GLY A 578 -27.51 -25.74 18.98
C GLY A 578 -27.72 -24.24 18.83
N GLY A 579 -28.51 -23.64 19.73
CA GLY A 579 -28.40 -22.19 19.94
C GLY A 579 -26.97 -21.89 20.38
N SER A 580 -26.29 -20.98 19.68
CA SER A 580 -24.86 -20.75 19.92
C SER A 580 -24.62 -20.27 21.34
N LYS A 581 -23.49 -20.64 21.95
CA LYS A 581 -23.27 -20.38 23.38
C LYS A 581 -23.16 -18.88 23.66
N LEU A 582 -22.66 -18.06 22.72
CA LEU A 582 -22.77 -16.59 22.78
C LEU A 582 -24.23 -16.13 22.82
N LEU A 583 -25.09 -16.59 21.90
CA LEU A 583 -26.53 -16.23 21.87
C LEU A 583 -27.25 -16.58 23.18
N VAL A 584 -26.86 -17.69 23.80
CA VAL A 584 -27.44 -18.15 25.07
C VAL A 584 -26.81 -17.44 26.28
N LYS A 585 -25.53 -17.02 26.23
CA LYS A 585 -24.84 -16.28 27.30
C LYS A 585 -25.19 -14.80 27.36
N ILE A 586 -25.26 -14.12 26.21
CA ILE A 586 -25.70 -12.72 26.10
C ILE A 586 -27.11 -12.55 26.67
N ASN A 587 -27.98 -13.56 26.51
CA ASN A 587 -29.30 -13.62 27.14
C ASN A 587 -29.30 -14.07 28.63
N ARG A 588 -28.22 -14.69 29.14
CA ARG A 588 -28.15 -15.25 30.51
C ARG A 588 -27.38 -14.41 31.53
N GLN A 589 -26.57 -13.45 31.10
CA GLN A 589 -25.98 -12.45 32.02
C GLN A 589 -27.00 -11.34 32.31
N SER A 590 -28.11 -11.71 32.95
CA SER A 590 -29.17 -10.82 33.44
C SER A 590 -29.35 -11.05 34.94
#